data_AF-A0A1H7KJD6-F1
#
_entry.id   AF-A0A1H7KJD6-F1
#
_cell.length_a   1.000
_cell.length_b   1.000
_cell.length_c   1.000
_cell.angle_alpha   90.00
_cell.angle_beta   90.00
_cell.angle_gamma   90.00
#
_symmetry.space_group_name_H-M   'P 1'
#
loop_
_entity.id
_entity.type
_entity.pdbx_description
1 polymer ?
#
loop_
_entity_poly.entity_id
_entity_poly.type
_entity_poly.pdbx_seq_one_letter_code
_entity_poly.pdbx_strand_id
1 'polypeptide(L)'
;MRYLSLLLLCAGFTACHQTTTHTAANNSAIHLQLSSLYSRDTVKLVLKESAVKHKEADKIFLQAIDTYRNKKNPAASITLFKNSILLQPQAKAYYELGNALLDSNEPLEATNAYTIAELLDYTPLHRVLYNQACAYSRLKQNEKAKYYLVSAIEFGYSNLKNILNDPDLQNLREDYKWDFRHTVINAFGGATDPEKLQWNLFCREFEVLDLPIVLDKEYAHTLRDHYISYDFERYIPEMRDEKFSREVGNEFYHVGLVKSTDSVRTLIYASREELGDSEADPLYYICSYTTTGKLIQKMLIGGRQKLDEPYRIPTIQPNGDVQVTQFKMRYEKDPYQAGFEDNKIIEMKELDKEYYVLEADGHFAKQPALLGMR
;
A
#
# COMPACT_ATOMS: atom_id res chain seq x y z
N MET A 1 -64.88 45.75 -10.46
CA MET A 1 -64.37 45.87 -9.08
C MET A 1 -64.97 44.76 -8.25
N ARG A 2 -64.11 44.07 -7.46
CA ARG A 2 -64.34 43.43 -6.13
C ARG A 2 -65.34 42.26 -6.07
N TYR A 3 -64.89 41.03 -5.75
CA TYR A 3 -64.57 40.50 -4.39
C TYR A 3 -65.79 40.63 -3.45
N LEU A 4 -66.22 39.68 -2.60
CA LEU A 4 -65.61 38.48 -2.03
C LEU A 4 -66.72 37.70 -1.27
N SER A 5 -66.64 36.36 -1.29
CA SER A 5 -66.77 35.37 -0.21
C SER A 5 -67.82 35.46 0.92
N LEU A 6 -68.46 34.32 1.20
CA LEU A 6 -68.11 33.43 2.33
C LEU A 6 -68.85 32.08 2.23
N LEU A 7 -68.15 30.95 2.35
CA LEU A 7 -68.77 29.70 2.80
C LEU A 7 -67.71 28.79 3.43
N LEU A 8 -67.88 28.56 4.73
CA LEU A 8 -67.13 27.60 5.54
C LEU A 8 -67.39 26.18 5.03
N LEU A 9 -66.32 25.41 4.82
CA LEU A 9 -66.38 23.95 4.72
C LEU A 9 -65.92 23.34 6.05
N CYS A 10 -66.86 22.69 6.74
CA CYS A 10 -66.58 21.59 7.65
C CYS A 10 -67.34 20.38 7.09
N ALA A 11 -66.61 19.35 6.65
CA ALA A 11 -67.19 18.04 6.38
C ALA A 11 -66.29 16.98 7.02
N GLY A 12 -66.90 16.26 7.96
CA GLY A 12 -66.30 15.17 8.71
C GLY A 12 -66.17 13.89 7.88
N PHE A 13 -65.33 13.02 8.43
CA PHE A 13 -64.97 11.68 7.99
C PHE A 13 -66.17 10.78 7.66
N THR A 14 -66.07 10.08 6.53
CA THR A 14 -66.49 8.68 6.43
C THR A 14 -65.41 7.87 5.70
N ALA A 15 -65.02 6.78 6.35
CA ALA A 15 -64.01 5.86 5.91
C ALA A 15 -64.54 4.96 4.79
N CYS A 16 -63.83 4.90 3.67
CA CYS A 16 -63.88 3.77 2.75
C CYS A 16 -62.60 2.95 2.92
N HIS A 17 -62.77 1.74 3.43
CA HIS A 17 -61.76 0.71 3.56
C HIS A 17 -61.35 0.24 2.16
N GLN A 18 -60.27 0.78 1.62
CA GLN A 18 -59.53 0.11 0.55
C GLN A 18 -58.40 -0.68 1.20
N THR A 19 -58.57 -1.99 1.21
CA THR A 19 -57.55 -2.99 1.52
C THR A 19 -56.39 -2.77 0.56
N THR A 20 -55.44 -1.92 0.96
CA THR A 20 -54.13 -1.88 0.35
C THR A 20 -53.43 -3.13 0.84
N THR A 21 -53.42 -4.15 -0.02
CA THR A 21 -52.46 -5.23 0.08
C THR A 21 -51.08 -4.58 0.19
N HIS A 22 -50.49 -4.63 1.39
CA HIS A 22 -49.07 -4.45 1.57
C HIS A 22 -48.39 -5.57 0.78
N THR A 23 -48.13 -5.33 -0.50
CA THR A 23 -47.07 -6.04 -1.19
C THR A 23 -45.81 -5.74 -0.41
N ALA A 24 -45.33 -6.74 0.32
CA ALA A 24 -43.99 -6.74 0.89
C ALA A 24 -43.06 -6.22 -0.20
N ALA A 25 -42.39 -5.10 0.07
CA ALA A 25 -41.29 -4.67 -0.75
C ALA A 25 -40.32 -5.85 -0.76
N ASN A 26 -40.21 -6.52 -1.91
CA ASN A 26 -39.11 -7.42 -2.16
C ASN A 26 -37.86 -6.57 -1.96
N ASN A 27 -37.18 -6.74 -0.83
CA ASN A 27 -35.79 -6.29 -0.65
C ASN A 27 -34.94 -7.14 -1.60
N SER A 28 -35.03 -6.84 -2.90
CA SER A 28 -34.04 -7.28 -3.87
C SER A 28 -32.74 -6.63 -3.42
N ALA A 29 -31.80 -7.43 -2.91
CA ALA A 29 -30.47 -6.93 -2.54
C ALA A 29 -29.91 -6.08 -3.69
N ILE A 30 -29.40 -4.90 -3.38
CA ILE A 30 -28.91 -4.00 -4.41
C ILE A 30 -27.58 -4.56 -4.89
N HIS A 31 -27.55 -4.99 -6.15
CA HIS A 31 -26.34 -5.53 -6.78
C HIS A 31 -25.80 -4.54 -7.80
N LEU A 32 -24.47 -4.49 -7.91
CA LEU A 32 -23.81 -3.68 -8.93
C LEU A 32 -24.00 -4.35 -10.31
N GLN A 33 -24.16 -3.53 -11.35
CA GLN A 33 -24.24 -3.98 -12.73
C GLN A 33 -23.16 -3.28 -13.55
N LEU A 34 -22.83 -3.82 -14.73
CA LEU A 34 -21.81 -3.22 -15.60
C LEU A 34 -22.14 -1.76 -15.97
N SER A 35 -23.42 -1.43 -16.15
CA SER A 35 -23.87 -0.07 -16.45
C SER A 35 -23.72 0.91 -15.28
N SER A 36 -23.70 0.40 -14.05
CA SER A 36 -23.56 1.17 -12.82
C SER A 36 -22.19 1.01 -12.16
N LEU A 37 -21.23 0.35 -12.84
CA LEU A 37 -19.91 0.01 -12.33
C LEU A 37 -19.15 1.23 -11.80
N TYR A 38 -19.34 2.39 -12.40
CA TYR A 38 -18.69 3.66 -11.99
C TYR A 38 -19.67 4.67 -11.39
N SER A 39 -20.89 4.25 -11.03
CA SER A 39 -21.86 5.11 -10.35
C SER A 39 -21.49 5.24 -8.88
N ARG A 40 -21.04 6.43 -8.47
CA ARG A 40 -20.64 6.72 -7.08
C ARG A 40 -21.72 6.34 -6.07
N ASP A 41 -22.98 6.68 -6.38
CA ASP A 41 -24.12 6.42 -5.50
C ASP A 41 -24.43 4.93 -5.41
N THR A 42 -24.43 4.23 -6.54
CA THR A 42 -24.71 2.79 -6.57
C THR A 42 -23.61 2.01 -5.86
N VAL A 43 -22.33 2.34 -6.11
CA VAL A 43 -21.19 1.68 -5.46
C VAL A 43 -21.25 1.86 -3.94
N LYS A 44 -21.51 3.08 -3.44
CA LYS A 44 -21.67 3.34 -2.01
C LYS A 44 -22.85 2.60 -1.39
N LEU A 45 -23.96 2.51 -2.12
CA LEU A 45 -25.16 1.80 -1.65
C LEU A 45 -24.90 0.30 -1.52
N VAL A 46 -24.29 -0.32 -2.53
CA VAL A 46 -23.89 -1.74 -2.51
C VAL A 46 -22.92 -2.01 -1.36
N LEU A 47 -21.92 -1.16 -1.14
CA LEU A 47 -20.97 -1.31 -0.03
C LEU A 47 -21.63 -1.24 1.35
N LYS A 48 -22.63 -0.38 1.52
CA LYS A 48 -23.36 -0.26 2.79
C LYS A 48 -24.19 -1.51 3.11
N GLU A 49 -24.72 -2.18 2.08
CA GLU A 49 -25.48 -3.43 2.23
C GLU A 49 -24.57 -4.67 2.32
N SER A 50 -23.37 -4.60 1.74
CA SER A 50 -22.42 -5.71 1.66
C SER A 50 -21.52 -5.78 2.90
N ALA A 51 -22.08 -6.19 4.05
CA ALA A 51 -21.31 -6.40 5.28
C ALA A 51 -20.44 -7.69 5.27
N VAL A 52 -20.63 -8.58 4.29
CA VAL A 52 -20.00 -9.90 4.25
C VAL A 52 -18.90 -9.93 3.18
N LYS A 53 -17.68 -10.31 3.58
CA LYS A 53 -16.58 -10.60 2.64
C LYS A 53 -16.97 -11.73 1.69
N HIS A 54 -16.86 -11.50 0.39
CA HIS A 54 -17.20 -12.45 -0.64
C HIS A 54 -15.94 -13.16 -1.14
N LYS A 55 -15.61 -14.34 -0.58
CA LYS A 55 -14.40 -15.11 -0.95
C LYS A 55 -14.23 -15.32 -2.46
N GLU A 56 -15.34 -15.48 -3.19
CA GLU A 56 -15.28 -15.62 -4.65
C GLU A 56 -14.84 -14.31 -5.36
N ALA A 57 -15.18 -13.13 -4.82
CA ALA A 57 -14.74 -11.87 -5.39
C ALA A 57 -13.21 -11.71 -5.28
N ASP A 58 -12.65 -12.12 -4.13
CA ASP A 58 -11.20 -12.12 -3.89
C ASP A 58 -10.48 -13.12 -4.79
N LYS A 59 -11.03 -14.31 -4.97
CA LYS A 59 -10.49 -15.32 -5.89
C LYS A 59 -10.46 -14.81 -7.34
N ILE A 60 -11.54 -14.19 -7.82
CA ILE A 60 -11.59 -13.61 -9.17
C ILE A 60 -10.62 -12.42 -9.28
N PHE A 61 -10.50 -11.60 -8.23
CA PHE A 61 -9.51 -10.52 -8.19
C PHE A 61 -8.09 -11.07 -8.34
N LEU A 62 -7.72 -12.12 -7.61
CA LEU A 62 -6.40 -12.75 -7.73
C LEU A 62 -6.16 -13.33 -9.13
N GLN A 63 -7.18 -13.94 -9.75
CA GLN A 63 -7.10 -14.39 -11.14
C GLN A 63 -6.91 -13.22 -12.13
N ALA A 64 -7.55 -12.08 -11.87
CA ALA A 64 -7.37 -10.86 -12.65
C ALA A 64 -5.93 -10.34 -12.54
N ILE A 65 -5.38 -10.31 -11.31
CA ILE A 65 -4.00 -9.91 -11.05
C ILE A 65 -3.00 -10.84 -11.75
N ASP A 66 -3.18 -12.16 -11.66
CA ASP A 66 -2.33 -13.13 -12.36
C ASP A 66 -2.38 -12.91 -13.88
N THR A 67 -3.57 -12.70 -14.42
CA THR A 67 -3.75 -12.45 -15.87
C THR A 67 -3.10 -11.14 -16.29
N TYR A 68 -3.25 -10.09 -15.47
CA TYR A 68 -2.70 -8.78 -15.75
C TYR A 68 -1.16 -8.77 -15.65
N ARG A 69 -0.61 -9.17 -14.51
CA ARG A 69 0.80 -9.00 -14.16
C ARG A 69 1.67 -10.17 -14.63
N ASN A 70 1.25 -11.41 -14.36
CA ASN A 70 2.08 -12.60 -14.62
C ASN A 70 2.02 -13.00 -16.10
N LYS A 71 0.80 -13.06 -16.64
CA LYS A 71 0.54 -13.38 -18.05
C LYS A 71 0.70 -12.18 -18.98
N LYS A 72 0.89 -10.97 -18.43
CA LYS A 72 1.08 -9.71 -19.18
C LYS A 72 -0.05 -9.46 -20.18
N ASN A 73 -1.27 -9.77 -19.78
CA ASN A 73 -2.45 -9.64 -20.63
C ASN A 73 -3.45 -8.67 -20.00
N PRO A 74 -3.21 -7.35 -20.11
CA PRO A 74 -4.07 -6.33 -19.51
C PRO A 74 -5.49 -6.42 -20.08
N ALA A 75 -5.64 -6.58 -21.39
CA ALA A 75 -6.95 -6.65 -22.04
C ALA A 75 -7.83 -7.80 -21.50
N ALA A 76 -7.26 -8.99 -21.32
CA ALA A 76 -8.00 -10.13 -20.75
C ALA A 76 -8.34 -9.94 -19.27
N SER A 77 -7.49 -9.23 -18.52
CA SER A 77 -7.71 -9.01 -17.08
C SER A 77 -8.87 -8.07 -16.78
N ILE A 78 -9.21 -7.14 -17.68
CA ILE A 78 -10.30 -6.15 -17.50
C ILE A 78 -11.62 -6.84 -17.15
N THR A 79 -11.99 -7.88 -17.89
CA THR A 79 -13.24 -8.62 -17.65
C THR A 79 -13.23 -9.30 -16.27
N LEU A 80 -12.08 -9.83 -15.84
CA LEU A 80 -11.95 -10.47 -14.53
C LEU A 80 -12.06 -9.44 -13.40
N PHE A 81 -11.40 -8.29 -13.52
CA PHE A 81 -11.55 -7.20 -12.55
C PHE A 81 -13.00 -6.72 -12.46
N LYS A 82 -13.66 -6.50 -13.60
CA LYS A 82 -15.09 -6.12 -13.64
C LYS A 82 -15.95 -7.18 -12.93
N ASN A 83 -15.73 -8.47 -13.19
CA ASN A 83 -16.47 -9.55 -12.54
C ASN A 83 -16.26 -9.59 -11.01
N SER A 84 -15.02 -9.37 -10.54
CA SER A 84 -14.73 -9.27 -9.11
C SER A 84 -15.49 -8.09 -8.47
N ILE A 85 -15.45 -6.92 -9.10
CA ILE A 85 -16.11 -5.69 -8.63
C ILE A 85 -17.63 -5.85 -8.57
N LEU A 86 -18.23 -6.55 -9.54
CA LEU A 86 -19.67 -6.81 -9.56
C LEU A 86 -20.12 -7.67 -8.37
N LEU A 87 -19.26 -8.59 -7.91
CA LEU A 87 -19.52 -9.39 -6.71
C LEU A 87 -19.29 -8.59 -5.43
N GLN A 88 -18.20 -7.85 -5.36
CA GLN A 88 -17.86 -7.00 -4.24
C GLN A 88 -17.01 -5.81 -4.70
N PRO A 89 -17.54 -4.57 -4.64
CA PRO A 89 -16.76 -3.37 -4.92
C PRO A 89 -15.62 -3.23 -3.92
N GLN A 90 -14.38 -3.08 -4.39
CA GLN A 90 -13.20 -2.92 -3.54
C GLN A 90 -12.28 -1.87 -4.14
N ALA A 91 -11.72 -0.99 -3.30
CA ALA A 91 -10.83 0.08 -3.74
C ALA A 91 -9.66 -0.46 -4.59
N LYS A 92 -9.02 -1.56 -4.13
CA LYS A 92 -7.94 -2.25 -4.85
C LYS A 92 -8.35 -2.77 -6.23
N ALA A 93 -9.56 -3.30 -6.36
CA ALA A 93 -10.05 -3.84 -7.63
C ALA A 93 -10.27 -2.73 -8.66
N TYR A 94 -10.81 -1.59 -8.24
CA TYR A 94 -10.95 -0.42 -9.11
C TYR A 94 -9.60 0.21 -9.52
N TYR A 95 -8.64 0.28 -8.59
CA TYR A 95 -7.31 0.78 -8.91
C TYR A 95 -6.61 -0.09 -9.96
N GLU A 96 -6.61 -1.42 -9.77
CA GLU A 96 -5.96 -2.34 -10.71
C GLU A 96 -6.72 -2.45 -12.04
N LEU A 97 -8.05 -2.33 -12.03
CA LEU A 97 -8.84 -2.16 -13.25
C LEU A 97 -8.40 -0.92 -14.02
N GLY A 98 -8.21 0.21 -13.33
CA GLY A 98 -7.70 1.44 -13.94
C GLY A 98 -6.33 1.23 -14.61
N ASN A 99 -5.42 0.51 -13.95
CA ASN A 99 -4.10 0.20 -14.50
C ASN A 99 -4.20 -0.66 -15.77
N ALA A 100 -5.00 -1.74 -15.71
CA ALA A 100 -5.22 -2.62 -16.85
C ALA A 100 -5.89 -1.91 -18.05
N LEU A 101 -6.83 -0.99 -17.78
CA LEU A 101 -7.46 -0.15 -18.81
C LEU A 101 -6.45 0.80 -19.45
N LEU A 102 -5.60 1.44 -18.65
CA LEU A 102 -4.56 2.34 -19.15
C LEU A 102 -3.56 1.58 -20.04
N ASP A 103 -3.09 0.41 -19.61
CA ASP A 103 -2.20 -0.46 -20.39
C ASP A 103 -2.86 -1.02 -21.66
N SER A 104 -4.20 -1.13 -21.66
CA SER A 104 -4.99 -1.54 -22.83
C SER A 104 -5.40 -0.36 -23.73
N ASN A 105 -4.88 0.84 -23.47
CA ASN A 105 -5.18 2.06 -24.23
C ASN A 105 -6.64 2.54 -24.14
N GLU A 106 -7.25 2.37 -22.96
CA GLU A 106 -8.60 2.83 -22.61
C GLU A 106 -8.57 3.91 -21.50
N PRO A 107 -7.89 5.06 -21.71
CA PRO A 107 -7.64 6.03 -20.64
C PRO A 107 -8.90 6.70 -20.10
N LEU A 108 -9.97 6.83 -20.90
CA LEU A 108 -11.23 7.40 -20.42
C LEU A 108 -11.88 6.52 -19.35
N GLU A 109 -12.00 5.23 -19.61
CA GLU A 109 -12.57 4.30 -18.63
C GLU A 109 -11.64 4.17 -17.41
N ALA A 110 -10.32 4.20 -17.61
CA ALA A 110 -9.35 4.21 -16.52
C ALA A 110 -9.60 5.37 -15.54
N THR A 111 -9.88 6.58 -16.03
CA THR A 111 -10.21 7.71 -15.14
C THR A 111 -11.46 7.47 -14.28
N ASN A 112 -12.46 6.78 -14.81
CA ASN A 112 -13.67 6.41 -14.05
C ASN A 112 -13.34 5.38 -12.96
N ALA A 113 -12.53 4.38 -13.29
CA ALA A 113 -12.10 3.37 -12.34
C ALA A 113 -11.29 3.99 -11.18
N TYR A 114 -10.30 4.82 -11.48
CA TYR A 114 -9.52 5.53 -10.45
C TYR A 114 -10.38 6.45 -9.58
N THR A 115 -11.37 7.13 -10.15
CA THR A 115 -12.30 7.98 -9.39
C THR A 115 -13.07 7.18 -8.34
N ILE A 116 -13.43 5.93 -8.66
CA ILE A 116 -14.07 5.05 -7.67
C ILE A 116 -13.04 4.49 -6.68
N ALA A 117 -11.82 4.15 -7.11
CA ALA A 117 -10.77 3.74 -6.18
C ALA A 117 -10.49 4.82 -5.11
N GLU A 118 -10.39 6.08 -5.53
CA GLU A 118 -10.29 7.25 -4.64
C GLU A 118 -11.53 7.37 -3.73
N LEU A 119 -12.74 7.23 -4.28
CA LEU A 119 -13.99 7.26 -3.50
C LEU A 119 -14.05 6.20 -2.39
N LEU A 120 -13.38 5.08 -2.61
CA LEU A 120 -13.31 3.94 -1.70
C LEU A 120 -12.05 3.97 -0.82
N ASP A 121 -11.40 5.13 -0.72
CA ASP A 121 -10.24 5.37 0.13
C ASP A 121 -9.06 4.43 -0.18
N TYR A 122 -8.76 4.18 -1.47
CA TYR A 122 -7.57 3.43 -1.84
C TYR A 122 -6.30 4.07 -1.25
N THR A 123 -5.49 3.25 -0.60
CA THR A 123 -4.22 3.68 0.00
C THR A 123 -3.01 3.00 -0.67
N PRO A 124 -1.91 3.74 -0.92
CA PRO A 124 -1.76 5.17 -0.69
C PRO A 124 -2.39 6.01 -1.83
N LEU A 125 -3.09 7.10 -1.46
CA LEU A 125 -3.88 7.92 -2.39
C LEU A 125 -3.05 8.51 -3.54
N HIS A 126 -1.79 8.86 -3.28
CA HIS A 126 -0.91 9.46 -4.28
C HIS A 126 -0.70 8.58 -5.53
N ARG A 127 -0.87 7.26 -5.43
CA ARG A 127 -0.80 6.35 -6.59
C ARG A 127 -1.99 6.50 -7.51
N VAL A 128 -3.20 6.62 -6.94
CA VAL A 128 -4.43 6.86 -7.71
C VAL A 128 -4.33 8.20 -8.43
N LEU A 129 -3.92 9.24 -7.71
CA LEU A 129 -3.75 10.59 -8.25
C LEU A 129 -2.71 10.60 -9.39
N TYR A 130 -1.58 9.92 -9.22
CA TYR A 130 -0.54 9.85 -10.25
C TYR A 130 -1.07 9.16 -11.52
N ASN A 131 -1.77 8.03 -11.39
CA ASN A 131 -2.30 7.33 -12.55
C ASN A 131 -3.48 8.06 -13.21
N GLN A 132 -4.27 8.83 -12.44
CA GLN A 132 -5.23 9.78 -13.02
C GLN A 132 -4.51 10.86 -13.85
N ALA A 133 -3.37 11.37 -13.39
CA ALA A 133 -2.58 12.32 -14.16
C ALA A 133 -2.10 11.71 -15.49
N CYS A 134 -1.60 10.47 -15.47
CA CYS A 134 -1.23 9.71 -16.66
C CYS A 134 -2.41 9.54 -17.62
N ALA A 135 -3.56 9.09 -17.12
CA ALA A 135 -4.76 8.90 -17.93
C ALA A 135 -5.27 10.20 -18.55
N TYR A 136 -5.33 11.31 -17.80
CA TYR A 136 -5.72 12.62 -18.33
C TYR A 136 -4.71 13.18 -19.33
N SER A 137 -3.41 12.93 -19.14
CA SER A 137 -2.38 13.31 -20.10
C SER A 137 -2.58 12.56 -21.42
N ARG A 138 -2.84 11.25 -21.40
CA ARG A 138 -3.16 10.49 -22.63
C ARG A 138 -4.43 10.97 -23.33
N LEU A 139 -5.41 11.46 -22.56
CA LEU A 139 -6.63 12.11 -23.08
C LEU A 139 -6.39 13.54 -23.58
N LYS A 140 -5.16 14.08 -23.49
CA LYS A 140 -4.80 15.47 -23.78
C LYS A 140 -5.59 16.49 -22.95
N GLN A 141 -6.10 16.08 -21.80
CA GLN A 141 -6.76 16.96 -20.83
C GLN A 141 -5.70 17.50 -19.86
N ASN A 142 -4.73 18.23 -20.39
CA ASN A 142 -3.47 18.54 -19.70
C ASN A 142 -3.65 19.39 -18.44
N GLU A 143 -4.65 20.27 -18.36
CA GLU A 143 -4.98 21.00 -17.13
C GLU A 143 -5.37 20.04 -15.98
N LYS A 144 -6.19 19.02 -16.27
CA LYS A 144 -6.53 17.99 -15.28
C LYS A 144 -5.32 17.12 -14.97
N ALA A 145 -4.56 16.73 -15.99
CA ALA A 145 -3.34 15.94 -15.80
C ALA A 145 -2.36 16.65 -14.85
N LYS A 146 -2.15 17.95 -15.05
CA LYS A 146 -1.33 18.81 -14.19
C LYS A 146 -1.88 18.86 -12.76
N TYR A 147 -3.18 19.10 -12.59
CA TYR A 147 -3.84 19.09 -11.29
C TYR A 147 -3.57 17.79 -10.52
N TYR A 148 -3.87 16.65 -11.14
CA TYR A 148 -3.69 15.34 -10.49
C TYR A 148 -2.21 15.00 -10.24
N LEU A 149 -1.29 15.43 -11.11
CA LEU A 149 0.15 15.24 -10.90
C LEU A 149 0.66 16.04 -9.70
N VAL A 150 0.26 17.30 -9.58
CA VAL A 150 0.61 18.15 -8.44
C VAL A 150 0.02 17.57 -7.16
N SER A 151 -1.27 17.19 -7.17
CA SER A 151 -1.90 16.53 -6.03
C SER A 151 -1.20 15.24 -5.65
N ALA A 152 -0.82 14.39 -6.62
CA ALA A 152 -0.06 13.18 -6.33
C ALA A 152 1.24 13.48 -5.57
N ILE A 153 1.98 14.51 -5.99
CA ILE A 153 3.22 14.93 -5.32
C ILE A 153 2.93 15.42 -3.90
N GLU A 154 1.93 16.29 -3.73
CA GLU A 154 1.52 16.83 -2.43
C GLU A 154 1.07 15.72 -1.45
N PHE A 155 0.47 14.65 -1.97
CA PHE A 155 0.05 13.47 -1.21
C PHE A 155 1.12 12.37 -1.07
N GLY A 156 2.36 12.62 -1.51
CA GLY A 156 3.51 11.77 -1.21
C GLY A 156 4.16 11.04 -2.39
N TYR A 157 3.67 11.24 -3.63
CA TYR A 157 4.34 10.68 -4.81
C TYR A 157 5.71 11.34 -5.00
N SER A 158 6.77 10.58 -4.75
CA SER A 158 8.13 11.13 -4.62
C SER A 158 9.06 10.80 -5.79
N ASN A 159 8.60 10.02 -6.77
CA ASN A 159 9.44 9.50 -7.84
C ASN A 159 9.62 10.51 -8.99
N LEU A 160 10.45 11.54 -8.76
CA LEU A 160 10.75 12.57 -9.76
C LEU A 160 11.26 11.97 -11.07
N LYS A 161 12.13 10.94 -11.00
CA LYS A 161 12.66 10.31 -12.20
C LYS A 161 11.54 9.71 -13.04
N ASN A 162 10.54 9.07 -12.43
CA ASN A 162 9.40 8.55 -13.16
C ASN A 162 8.60 9.69 -13.79
N ILE A 163 8.22 10.72 -13.04
CA ILE A 163 7.46 11.89 -13.55
C ILE A 163 8.09 12.48 -14.83
N LEU A 164 9.41 12.62 -14.83
CA LEU A 164 10.14 13.23 -15.95
C LEU A 164 10.21 12.34 -17.21
N ASN A 165 10.08 11.02 -17.06
CA ASN A 165 10.33 10.06 -18.14
C ASN A 165 9.10 9.20 -18.52
N ASP A 166 8.03 9.22 -17.72
CA ASP A 166 6.85 8.39 -17.91
C ASP A 166 6.18 8.71 -19.26
N PRO A 167 6.09 7.75 -20.20
CA PRO A 167 5.51 8.00 -21.52
C PRO A 167 4.05 8.47 -21.47
N ASP A 168 3.27 8.08 -20.46
CA ASP A 168 1.87 8.48 -20.36
C ASP A 168 1.71 9.97 -20.03
N LEU A 169 2.73 10.58 -19.40
CA LEU A 169 2.80 12.02 -19.14
C LEU A 169 3.35 12.83 -20.32
N GLN A 170 3.61 12.22 -21.49
CA GLN A 170 4.22 12.91 -22.63
C GLN A 170 3.40 14.13 -23.09
N ASN A 171 2.09 14.00 -23.29
CA ASN A 171 1.26 15.13 -23.74
C ASN A 171 1.29 16.29 -22.73
N LEU A 172 1.23 15.99 -21.43
CA LEU A 172 1.36 17.00 -20.39
C LEU A 172 2.73 17.69 -20.44
N ARG A 173 3.82 16.93 -20.59
CA ARG A 173 5.17 17.49 -20.69
C ARG A 173 5.35 18.35 -21.93
N GLU A 174 4.78 17.98 -23.05
CA GLU A 174 4.90 18.72 -24.31
C GLU A 174 4.12 20.04 -24.27
N ASP A 175 2.91 20.03 -23.72
CA ASP A 175 2.05 21.21 -23.62
C ASP A 175 2.63 22.27 -22.68
N TYR A 176 3.23 21.84 -21.56
CA TYR A 176 3.95 22.72 -20.63
C TYR A 176 5.46 22.63 -20.79
N LYS A 177 6.01 22.39 -21.97
CA LYS A 177 7.46 22.13 -22.18
C LYS A 177 8.42 23.04 -21.40
N TRP A 178 8.07 24.32 -21.28
CA TRP A 178 8.89 25.33 -20.59
C TRP A 178 8.67 25.40 -19.07
N ASP A 179 7.50 24.97 -18.59
CA ASP A 179 7.07 25.15 -17.20
C ASP A 179 6.82 23.83 -16.45
N PHE A 180 6.76 22.69 -17.15
CA PHE A 180 6.47 21.39 -16.55
C PHE A 180 7.46 21.06 -15.43
N ARG A 181 8.75 21.19 -15.71
CA ARG A 181 9.79 20.92 -14.73
C ARG A 181 9.68 21.87 -13.54
N HIS A 182 9.38 23.15 -13.78
CA HIS A 182 9.21 24.13 -12.71
C HIS A 182 7.98 23.81 -11.85
N THR A 183 6.84 23.51 -12.47
CA THR A 183 5.62 23.04 -11.80
C THR A 183 5.89 21.82 -10.92
N VAL A 184 6.55 20.79 -11.46
CA VAL A 184 6.88 19.57 -10.70
C VAL A 184 7.80 19.90 -9.52
N ILE A 185 8.86 20.69 -9.73
CA ILE A 185 9.78 21.09 -8.65
C ILE A 185 9.07 21.94 -7.59
N ASN A 186 8.17 22.84 -8.00
CA ASN A 186 7.40 23.67 -7.09
C ASN A 186 6.41 22.84 -6.26
N ALA A 187 5.74 21.86 -6.87
CA ALA A 187 4.83 20.92 -6.20
C ALA A 187 5.57 20.08 -5.15
N PHE A 188 6.84 19.77 -5.42
CA PHE A 188 7.78 19.21 -4.45
C PHE A 188 8.16 20.20 -3.31
N GLY A 189 7.58 21.41 -3.25
CA GLY A 189 7.65 22.29 -2.09
C GLY A 189 8.80 23.31 -2.11
N GLY A 190 9.03 23.99 -3.24
CA GLY A 190 10.04 25.06 -3.31
C GLY A 190 11.48 24.60 -3.02
N ALA A 191 11.75 23.30 -3.10
CA ALA A 191 13.03 22.72 -2.81
C ALA A 191 14.01 22.98 -3.96
N THR A 192 15.11 23.66 -3.66
CA THR A 192 16.27 23.79 -4.56
C THR A 192 16.93 22.43 -4.89
N ASP A 193 16.53 21.34 -4.22
CA ASP A 193 17.06 19.97 -4.42
C ASP A 193 15.96 18.90 -4.25
N PRO A 194 15.43 18.32 -5.35
CA PRO A 194 14.44 17.26 -5.31
C PRO A 194 14.92 15.93 -4.71
N GLU A 195 16.22 15.63 -4.74
CA GLU A 195 16.74 14.39 -4.15
C GLU A 195 16.68 14.45 -2.62
N LYS A 196 17.01 15.63 -2.07
CA LYS A 196 16.87 15.90 -0.63
C LYS A 196 15.43 15.77 -0.17
N LEU A 197 14.47 16.17 -0.99
CA LEU A 197 13.06 16.01 -0.66
C LEU A 197 12.61 14.55 -0.71
N GLN A 198 12.99 13.80 -1.75
CA GLN A 198 12.65 12.38 -1.84
C GLN A 198 13.15 11.64 -0.59
N TRP A 199 14.35 12.00 -0.12
CA TRP A 199 14.92 11.51 1.13
C TRP A 199 14.11 11.92 2.36
N ASN A 200 13.70 13.19 2.46
CA ASN A 200 12.88 13.67 3.56
C ASN A 200 11.51 12.97 3.61
N LEU A 201 10.87 12.76 2.46
CA LEU A 201 9.61 12.03 2.36
C LEU A 201 9.76 10.58 2.82
N PHE A 202 10.81 9.90 2.36
CA PHE A 202 11.12 8.55 2.83
C PHE A 202 11.29 8.50 4.35
N CYS A 203 12.03 9.46 4.91
CA CYS A 203 12.35 9.49 6.34
C CYS A 203 11.19 9.92 7.24
N ARG A 204 10.20 10.65 6.72
CA ARG A 204 9.11 11.24 7.51
C ARG A 204 8.20 10.18 8.12
N GLU A 205 8.00 9.09 7.40
CA GLU A 205 7.10 8.00 7.81
C GLU A 205 7.74 7.03 8.83
N PHE A 206 9.03 7.22 9.20
CA PHE A 206 9.68 6.47 10.28
C PHE A 206 9.54 7.20 11.61
N GLU A 207 8.59 6.75 12.43
CA GLU A 207 8.41 7.25 13.79
C GLU A 207 9.61 6.89 14.69
N VAL A 208 9.90 7.74 15.68
CA VAL A 208 10.96 7.46 16.66
C VAL A 208 10.56 6.23 17.46
N LEU A 209 11.44 5.23 17.52
CA LEU A 209 11.19 4.02 18.31
C LEU A 209 11.33 4.30 19.81
N ASP A 210 10.40 3.78 20.59
CA ASP A 210 10.53 3.70 22.04
C ASP A 210 11.50 2.57 22.40
N LEU A 211 12.74 2.94 22.76
CA LEU A 211 13.83 2.00 23.05
C LEU A 211 13.98 1.75 24.57
N PRO A 212 14.31 0.51 25.01
CA PRO A 212 14.63 -0.64 24.17
C PRO A 212 13.39 -1.31 23.58
N ILE A 213 13.56 -1.91 22.40
CA ILE A 213 12.49 -2.64 21.71
C ILE A 213 12.96 -4.01 21.24
N VAL A 214 12.08 -5.01 21.32
CA VAL A 214 12.30 -6.37 20.82
C VAL A 214 11.44 -6.57 19.58
N LEU A 215 12.04 -6.98 18.46
CA LEU A 215 11.32 -7.23 17.20
C LEU A 215 11.07 -8.73 17.03
N ASP A 216 10.21 -9.28 17.88
CA ASP A 216 9.81 -10.68 17.86
C ASP A 216 8.54 -10.92 17.00
N LYS A 217 7.94 -12.11 17.17
CA LYS A 217 6.69 -12.47 16.48
C LYS A 217 5.49 -11.64 16.95
N GLU A 218 5.48 -11.17 18.20
CA GLU A 218 4.40 -10.32 18.71
C GLU A 218 4.49 -8.92 18.08
N TYR A 219 5.70 -8.35 18.01
CA TYR A 219 5.91 -7.09 17.29
C TYR A 219 5.54 -7.20 15.81
N ALA A 220 5.77 -8.35 15.17
CA ALA A 220 5.41 -8.56 13.77
C ALA A 220 3.90 -8.34 13.47
N HIS A 221 3.02 -8.48 14.47
CA HIS A 221 1.59 -8.22 14.33
C HIS A 221 1.26 -6.72 14.23
N THR A 222 2.15 -5.83 14.68
CA THR A 222 1.94 -4.37 14.64
C THR A 222 2.37 -3.74 13.31
N LEU A 223 3.06 -4.48 12.44
CA LEU A 223 3.52 -3.98 11.13
C LEU A 223 2.36 -3.67 10.17
N ARG A 224 1.18 -4.24 10.44
CA ARG A 224 -0.03 -4.05 9.62
C ARG A 224 -0.31 -2.55 9.49
N ASP A 225 -0.64 -2.13 8.27
CA ASP A 225 -0.92 -0.74 7.87
C ASP A 225 0.28 0.21 7.69
N HIS A 226 1.52 -0.19 8.01
CA HIS A 226 2.72 0.68 7.93
C HIS A 226 3.57 0.46 6.66
N TYR A 227 2.95 0.40 5.50
CA TYR A 227 3.60 0.03 4.23
C TYR A 227 4.61 1.05 3.71
N ILE A 228 5.75 0.57 3.20
CA ILE A 228 6.71 1.38 2.44
C ILE A 228 6.41 1.25 0.94
N SER A 229 6.17 2.38 0.27
CA SER A 229 5.99 2.40 -1.18
C SER A 229 7.26 1.93 -1.92
N TYR A 230 7.08 1.12 -2.95
CA TYR A 230 8.11 0.75 -3.94
C TYR A 230 8.77 1.96 -4.63
N ASP A 231 8.17 3.16 -4.55
CA ASP A 231 8.81 4.40 -5.01
C ASP A 231 10.13 4.71 -4.27
N PHE A 232 10.34 4.10 -3.09
CA PHE A 232 11.54 4.24 -2.28
C PHE A 232 12.60 3.15 -2.55
N GLU A 233 12.52 2.42 -3.67
CA GLU A 233 13.50 1.40 -4.10
C GLU A 233 14.97 1.88 -4.14
N ARG A 234 15.16 3.20 -4.24
CA ARG A 234 16.49 3.82 -4.16
C ARG A 234 17.13 3.58 -2.79
N TYR A 235 16.33 3.63 -1.73
CA TYR A 235 16.75 3.51 -0.34
C TYR A 235 16.61 2.09 0.21
N ILE A 236 15.71 1.28 -0.36
CA ILE A 236 15.51 -0.13 -0.01
C ILE A 236 15.93 -1.01 -1.20
N PRO A 237 17.19 -1.51 -1.22
CA PRO A 237 17.72 -2.24 -2.37
C PRO A 237 16.91 -3.48 -2.76
N GLU A 238 16.32 -4.18 -1.78
CA GLU A 238 15.51 -5.38 -1.97
C GLU A 238 14.35 -5.14 -2.94
N MET A 239 13.78 -3.93 -2.97
CA MET A 239 12.69 -3.59 -3.90
C MET A 239 13.11 -3.61 -5.37
N ARG A 240 14.40 -3.36 -5.68
CA ARG A 240 14.88 -3.31 -7.08
C ARG A 240 15.01 -4.68 -7.70
N ASP A 241 15.43 -5.65 -6.91
CA ASP A 241 15.49 -7.06 -7.34
C ASP A 241 14.07 -7.58 -7.59
N GLU A 242 13.11 -7.13 -6.78
CA GLU A 242 11.68 -7.44 -6.94
C GLU A 242 11.00 -6.68 -8.10
N LYS A 243 11.51 -5.49 -8.50
CA LYS A 243 10.91 -4.69 -9.58
C LYS A 243 10.86 -5.41 -10.94
N PHE A 244 11.73 -6.41 -11.13
CA PHE A 244 11.77 -7.26 -12.32
C PHE A 244 11.31 -8.70 -12.05
N SER A 245 11.08 -9.05 -10.79
CA SER A 245 10.40 -10.28 -10.42
C SER A 245 8.91 -10.12 -10.71
N ARG A 246 8.32 -11.10 -11.39
CA ARG A 246 6.91 -11.08 -11.78
C ARG A 246 5.98 -11.45 -10.62
N GLU A 247 6.53 -11.64 -9.43
CA GLU A 247 5.79 -11.94 -8.22
C GLU A 247 5.91 -10.71 -7.34
N VAL A 248 4.79 -10.08 -6.99
CA VAL A 248 4.79 -9.10 -5.90
C VAL A 248 4.90 -9.93 -4.62
N GLY A 249 6.10 -10.46 -4.38
CA GLY A 249 6.33 -11.45 -3.35
C GLY A 249 6.50 -10.80 -2.00
N ASN A 250 7.08 -9.60 -1.92
CA ASN A 250 7.48 -9.00 -0.64
C ASN A 250 6.80 -7.64 -0.37
N GLU A 251 6.06 -7.55 0.74
CA GLU A 251 5.63 -6.28 1.31
C GLU A 251 6.72 -5.70 2.21
N PHE A 252 6.87 -4.38 2.22
CA PHE A 252 7.86 -3.67 3.03
C PHE A 252 7.15 -2.77 4.04
N TYR A 253 7.68 -2.67 5.26
CA TYR A 253 7.03 -1.92 6.34
C TYR A 253 8.00 -1.00 7.08
N HIS A 254 7.52 0.19 7.43
CA HIS A 254 8.19 1.09 8.36
C HIS A 254 8.19 0.44 9.74
N VAL A 255 9.38 0.24 10.33
CA VAL A 255 9.50 -0.20 11.74
C VAL A 255 9.75 1.02 12.61
N GLY A 256 10.78 1.81 12.27
CA GLY A 256 10.96 3.12 12.90
C GLY A 256 12.39 3.66 12.83
N LEU A 257 12.57 4.86 13.38
CA LEU A 257 13.80 5.60 13.48
C LEU A 257 14.51 5.25 14.80
N VAL A 258 15.74 4.75 14.70
CA VAL A 258 16.60 4.36 15.85
C VAL A 258 17.44 5.53 16.32
N LYS A 259 18.07 6.26 15.37
CA LYS A 259 19.00 7.35 15.67
C LYS A 259 19.00 8.37 14.56
N SER A 260 19.03 9.66 14.91
CA SER A 260 19.22 10.75 13.96
C SER A 260 20.21 11.76 14.53
N THR A 261 21.30 12.00 13.81
CA THR A 261 22.33 13.01 14.09
C THR A 261 22.46 13.96 12.90
N ASP A 262 23.38 14.93 12.99
CA ASP A 262 23.68 15.86 11.89
C ASP A 262 24.33 15.18 10.67
N SER A 263 24.88 13.97 10.85
CA SER A 263 25.60 13.23 9.80
C SER A 263 24.94 11.91 9.41
N VAL A 264 24.21 11.28 10.32
CA VAL A 264 23.70 9.91 10.16
C VAL A 264 22.24 9.83 10.55
N ARG A 265 21.47 9.06 9.79
CA ARG A 265 20.13 8.62 10.15
C ARG A 265 20.07 7.10 10.09
N THR A 266 19.73 6.47 11.20
CA THR A 266 19.62 5.01 11.34
C THR A 266 18.16 4.64 11.56
N LEU A 267 17.64 3.78 10.70
CA LEU A 267 16.24 3.33 10.68
C LEU A 267 16.16 1.81 10.54
N ILE A 268 15.01 1.26 10.89
CA ILE A 268 14.68 -0.14 10.69
C ILE A 268 13.48 -0.21 9.76
N TYR A 269 13.54 -1.12 8.78
CA TYR A 269 12.38 -1.56 8.01
C TYR A 269 12.26 -3.07 8.06
N ALA A 270 11.06 -3.57 7.80
CA ALA A 270 10.78 -4.98 7.65
C ALA A 270 10.45 -5.31 6.19
N SER A 271 10.73 -6.55 5.77
CA SER A 271 10.18 -7.14 4.55
C SER A 271 9.48 -8.45 4.88
N ARG A 272 8.35 -8.74 4.23
CA ARG A 272 7.58 -9.96 4.45
C ARG A 272 7.12 -10.52 3.13
N GLU A 273 7.33 -11.81 2.93
CA GLU A 273 6.81 -12.50 1.76
C GLU A 273 5.30 -12.79 1.93
N GLU A 274 4.49 -12.40 0.95
CA GLU A 274 3.06 -12.66 0.84
C GLU A 274 2.86 -13.97 0.06
N LEU A 275 2.73 -15.08 0.79
CA LEU A 275 2.55 -16.42 0.23
C LEU A 275 1.07 -16.84 0.27
N GLY A 276 0.26 -16.28 -0.63
CA GLY A 276 -1.16 -16.64 -0.75
C GLY A 276 -1.95 -16.34 0.53
N ASP A 277 -2.49 -17.37 1.21
CA ASP A 277 -3.23 -17.22 2.47
C ASP A 277 -2.33 -17.23 3.73
N SER A 278 -1.01 -17.45 3.59
CA SER A 278 -0.04 -17.51 4.69
C SER A 278 0.92 -16.31 4.68
N GLU A 279 1.10 -15.68 5.85
CA GLU A 279 2.12 -14.65 6.06
C GLU A 279 3.46 -15.29 6.48
N ALA A 280 4.55 -15.02 5.76
CA ALA A 280 5.88 -15.41 6.22
C ALA A 280 6.31 -14.59 7.46
N ASP A 281 7.26 -15.14 8.24
CA ASP A 281 7.89 -14.35 9.30
C ASP A 281 8.68 -13.18 8.66
N PRO A 282 8.53 -11.92 9.15
CA PRO A 282 9.23 -10.79 8.55
C PRO A 282 10.74 -10.88 8.77
N LEU A 283 11.48 -10.35 7.79
CA LEU A 283 12.89 -10.04 7.90
C LEU A 283 13.04 -8.60 8.35
N TYR A 284 13.89 -8.34 9.35
CA TYR A 284 14.15 -6.99 9.85
C TYR A 284 15.54 -6.53 9.44
N TYR A 285 15.62 -5.34 8.85
CA TYR A 285 16.86 -4.73 8.41
C TYR A 285 17.10 -3.42 9.15
N ILE A 286 18.26 -3.29 9.78
CA ILE A 286 18.72 -2.00 10.30
C ILE A 286 19.68 -1.36 9.29
N CYS A 287 19.45 -0.08 8.99
CA CYS A 287 20.18 0.65 7.96
C CYS A 287 20.58 2.02 8.47
N SER A 288 21.85 2.38 8.27
CA SER A 288 22.36 3.73 8.49
C SER A 288 22.57 4.41 7.13
N TYR A 289 22.12 5.65 7.02
CA TYR A 289 22.29 6.50 5.85
C TYR A 289 22.94 7.82 6.26
N THR A 290 23.63 8.45 5.31
CA THR A 290 23.97 9.87 5.41
C THR A 290 22.71 10.73 5.42
N THR A 291 22.81 12.00 5.83
CA THR A 291 21.68 12.96 5.80
C THR A 291 21.16 13.31 4.42
N THR A 292 21.81 12.83 3.35
CA THR A 292 21.34 12.94 1.96
C THR A 292 20.77 11.63 1.40
N GLY A 293 20.65 10.59 2.22
CA GLY A 293 20.06 9.31 1.83
C GLY A 293 21.01 8.34 1.13
N LYS A 294 22.32 8.59 1.12
CA LYS A 294 23.31 7.58 0.72
C LYS A 294 23.45 6.54 1.83
N LEU A 295 23.25 5.26 1.49
CA LEU A 295 23.44 4.13 2.41
C LEU A 295 24.91 4.06 2.89
N ILE A 296 25.09 3.97 4.20
CA ILE A 296 26.37 3.75 4.88
C ILE A 296 26.56 2.26 5.11
N GLN A 297 25.61 1.64 5.82
CA GLN A 297 25.62 0.20 6.10
C GLN A 297 24.19 -0.31 6.30
N LYS A 298 23.98 -1.58 5.94
CA LYS A 298 22.74 -2.35 6.16
C LYS A 298 23.10 -3.69 6.80
N MET A 299 22.26 -4.16 7.72
CA MET A 299 22.39 -5.47 8.35
C MET A 299 21.03 -6.13 8.53
N LEU A 300 20.93 -7.42 8.18
CA LEU A 300 19.79 -8.26 8.53
C LEU A 300 19.91 -8.64 10.02
N ILE A 301 18.93 -8.25 10.82
CA ILE A 301 18.98 -8.39 12.29
C ILE A 301 17.87 -9.28 12.86
N GLY A 302 16.81 -9.55 12.10
CA GLY A 302 15.69 -10.38 12.57
C GLY A 302 15.09 -11.24 11.47
N GLY A 303 14.41 -12.31 11.88
CA GLY A 303 13.88 -13.33 10.99
C GLY A 303 14.93 -14.32 10.49
N ARG A 304 14.62 -15.03 9.40
CA ARG A 304 15.54 -15.96 8.71
C ARG A 304 15.23 -16.03 7.23
N GLN A 305 16.27 -16.08 6.39
CA GLN A 305 16.07 -16.19 4.93
C GLN A 305 15.88 -17.65 4.49
N LYS A 306 16.46 -18.59 5.22
CA LYS A 306 16.39 -20.02 4.92
C LYS A 306 16.04 -20.83 6.15
N LEU A 307 15.47 -22.00 5.92
CA LEU A 307 15.03 -22.94 6.96
C LEU A 307 16.17 -23.52 7.81
N ASP A 308 17.35 -23.67 7.23
CA ASP A 308 18.55 -24.19 7.90
C ASP A 308 19.32 -23.11 8.68
N GLU A 309 18.95 -21.84 8.52
CA GLU A 309 19.51 -20.75 9.30
C GLU A 309 18.83 -20.60 10.67
N PRO A 310 19.57 -20.16 11.71
CA PRO A 310 18.98 -19.77 12.98
C PRO A 310 17.92 -18.67 12.79
N TYR A 311 16.82 -18.78 13.52
CA TYR A 311 15.84 -17.70 13.61
C TYR A 311 16.39 -16.60 14.52
N ARG A 312 16.35 -15.35 14.06
CA ARG A 312 16.96 -14.20 14.77
C ARG A 312 15.86 -13.32 15.38
N ILE A 313 16.02 -12.96 16.65
CA ILE A 313 15.22 -11.92 17.32
C ILE A 313 16.16 -10.82 17.78
N PRO A 314 16.05 -9.60 17.22
CA PRO A 314 16.85 -8.47 17.65
C PRO A 314 16.20 -7.73 18.83
N THR A 315 17.04 -7.20 19.69
CA THR A 315 16.72 -6.20 20.70
C THR A 315 17.54 -4.95 20.41
N ILE A 316 16.87 -3.83 20.18
CA ILE A 316 17.50 -2.54 19.95
C ILE A 316 17.57 -1.81 21.29
N GLN A 317 18.78 -1.46 21.71
CA GLN A 317 19.05 -0.81 23.01
C GLN A 317 18.85 0.71 22.93
N PRO A 318 18.71 1.43 24.06
CA PRO A 318 18.48 2.89 24.06
C PRO A 318 19.56 3.72 23.35
N ASN A 319 20.79 3.20 23.25
CA ASN A 319 21.89 3.85 22.53
C ASN A 319 21.93 3.51 21.03
N GLY A 320 21.01 2.67 20.55
CA GLY A 320 20.93 2.16 19.19
C GLY A 320 21.75 0.90 18.93
N ASP A 321 22.44 0.35 19.94
CA ASP A 321 23.15 -0.92 19.81
C ASP A 321 22.16 -2.07 19.60
N VAL A 322 22.61 -3.11 18.90
CA VAL A 322 21.76 -4.24 18.52
C VAL A 322 22.29 -5.51 19.14
N GLN A 323 21.44 -6.17 19.93
CA GLN A 323 21.65 -7.56 20.35
C GLN A 323 20.79 -8.47 19.47
N VAL A 324 21.38 -9.45 18.81
CA VAL A 324 20.66 -10.46 18.02
C VAL A 324 20.72 -11.80 18.72
N THR A 325 19.58 -12.27 19.24
CA THR A 325 19.47 -13.60 19.84
C THR A 325 19.08 -14.62 18.78
N GLN A 326 19.84 -15.70 18.67
CA GLN A 326 19.64 -16.75 17.67
C GLN A 326 18.97 -17.98 18.28
N PHE A 327 18.02 -18.55 17.56
CA PHE A 327 17.24 -19.69 18.01
C PHE A 327 17.22 -20.81 16.98
N LYS A 328 17.27 -22.05 17.48
CA LYS A 328 16.87 -23.24 16.72
C LYS A 328 15.41 -23.53 16.99
N MET A 329 14.61 -23.55 15.93
CA MET A 329 13.20 -23.88 16.02
C MET A 329 12.96 -25.32 15.61
N ARG A 330 12.11 -26.03 16.34
CA ARG A 330 11.61 -27.35 15.97
C ARG A 330 10.10 -27.28 15.79
N TYR A 331 9.66 -27.80 14.66
CA TYR A 331 8.27 -27.86 14.27
C TYR A 331 7.70 -29.27 14.49
N GLU A 332 6.39 -29.36 14.66
CA GLU A 332 5.68 -30.63 14.84
C GLU A 332 5.80 -31.53 13.60
N LYS A 333 5.73 -30.94 12.41
CA LYS A 333 5.90 -31.61 11.11
C LYS A 333 7.13 -31.03 10.39
N ASP A 334 7.67 -31.76 9.43
CA ASP A 334 8.76 -31.26 8.58
C ASP A 334 8.30 -30.03 7.77
N PRO A 335 8.88 -28.84 7.97
CA PRO A 335 8.48 -27.64 7.24
C PRO A 335 8.66 -27.74 5.72
N TYR A 336 9.61 -28.56 5.23
CA TYR A 336 9.80 -28.77 3.80
C TYR A 336 8.65 -29.56 3.16
N GLN A 337 7.86 -30.29 3.97
CA GLN A 337 6.73 -31.09 3.49
C GLN A 337 5.38 -30.46 3.84
N ALA A 338 5.26 -29.87 5.02
CA ALA A 338 3.99 -29.44 5.60
C ALA A 338 3.77 -27.91 5.57
N GLY A 339 4.77 -27.11 5.18
CA GLY A 339 4.69 -25.65 5.27
C GLY A 339 4.68 -25.14 6.72
N PHE A 340 4.27 -23.87 6.90
CA PHE A 340 4.31 -23.17 8.19
C PHE A 340 2.94 -22.82 8.78
N GLU A 341 1.93 -22.56 7.95
CA GLU A 341 0.64 -21.99 8.34
C GLU A 341 -0.06 -22.79 9.47
N ASP A 342 -0.01 -24.12 9.38
CA ASP A 342 -0.59 -25.05 10.36
C ASP A 342 0.46 -25.94 11.05
N ASN A 343 1.72 -25.54 11.01
CA ASN A 343 2.82 -26.34 11.57
C ASN A 343 3.30 -25.75 12.90
N LYS A 344 2.84 -26.35 14.00
CA LYS A 344 3.12 -25.84 15.34
C LYS A 344 4.60 -25.90 15.67
N ILE A 345 5.12 -24.81 16.22
CA ILE A 345 6.45 -24.79 16.84
C ILE A 345 6.36 -25.53 18.18
N ILE A 346 7.09 -26.63 18.32
CA ILE A 346 7.13 -27.44 19.53
C ILE A 346 8.31 -27.09 20.45
N GLU A 347 9.34 -26.44 19.90
CA GLU A 347 10.50 -26.00 20.68
C GLU A 347 11.18 -24.80 20.02
N MET A 348 11.64 -23.86 20.85
CA MET A 348 12.49 -22.74 20.46
C MET A 348 13.67 -22.67 21.43
N LYS A 349 14.84 -23.13 20.99
CA LYS A 349 16.04 -23.23 21.82
C LYS A 349 17.03 -22.12 21.45
N GLU A 350 17.41 -21.31 22.43
CA GLU A 350 18.48 -20.30 22.28
C GLU A 350 19.81 -20.99 21.93
N LEU A 351 20.51 -20.46 20.93
CA LEU A 351 21.80 -20.95 20.44
C LEU A 351 22.94 -20.03 20.86
N ASP A 352 22.83 -18.75 20.51
CA ASP A 352 23.89 -17.75 20.70
C ASP A 352 23.31 -16.33 20.69
N LYS A 353 24.12 -15.36 21.12
CA LYS A 353 23.83 -13.93 21.10
C LYS A 353 24.97 -13.16 20.44
N GLU A 354 24.62 -12.38 19.42
CA GLU A 354 25.55 -11.46 18.78
C GLU A 354 25.27 -10.03 19.24
N TYR A 355 26.31 -9.23 19.41
CA TYR A 355 26.22 -7.84 19.86
C TYR A 355 26.88 -6.93 18.84
N TYR A 356 26.20 -5.85 18.47
CA TYR A 356 26.67 -4.87 17.50
C TYR A 356 26.53 -3.47 18.09
N VAL A 357 27.62 -2.71 18.04
CA VAL A 357 27.63 -1.31 18.47
C VAL A 357 27.34 -0.42 17.27
N LEU A 358 26.43 0.54 17.43
CA LEU A 358 26.16 1.57 16.43
C LEU A 358 27.15 2.73 16.62
N GLU A 359 28.18 2.76 15.79
CA GLU A 359 29.21 3.79 15.81
C GLU A 359 28.67 5.16 15.38
N ALA A 360 29.40 6.23 15.74
CA ALA A 360 28.97 7.60 15.47
C ALA A 360 28.87 7.94 13.98
N ASP A 361 29.62 7.23 13.13
CA ASP A 361 29.62 7.37 11.69
C ASP A 361 28.55 6.50 10.99
N GLY A 362 27.76 5.74 11.77
CA GLY A 362 26.66 4.92 11.28
C GLY A 362 27.04 3.47 10.98
N HIS A 363 28.29 3.06 11.16
CA HIS A 363 28.67 1.65 11.02
C HIS A 363 28.24 0.80 12.23
N PHE A 364 28.00 -0.49 11.97
CA PHE A 364 27.69 -1.51 12.96
C PHE A 364 28.93 -2.39 13.17
N ALA A 365 29.57 -2.23 14.33
CA ALA A 365 30.75 -3.01 14.71
C ALA A 365 30.34 -4.20 15.57
N LYS A 366 30.56 -5.43 15.06
CA LYS A 366 30.34 -6.66 15.83
C LYS A 366 31.30 -6.71 17.01
N GLN A 367 30.76 -6.82 18.22
CA GLN A 367 31.57 -7.02 19.41
C GLN A 367 31.98 -8.48 19.50
N PRO A 368 33.22 -8.77 19.93
CA PRO A 368 33.60 -10.12 20.28
C PRO A 368 32.67 -10.61 21.39
N ALA A 369 32.22 -11.85 21.28
CA ALA A 369 31.44 -12.47 22.35
C ALA A 369 32.19 -12.30 23.67
N LEU A 370 31.59 -11.61 24.65
CA LEU A 370 32.18 -11.48 25.97
C LEU A 370 32.31 -12.90 26.54
N LEU A 371 33.54 -13.41 26.54
CA LEU A 371 33.93 -14.65 27.21
C LEU A 371 33.69 -14.45 28.71
N GLY A 372 32.47 -14.72 29.18
CA GLY A 372 32.17 -14.82 30.60
C GLY A 372 30.90 -14.14 31.06
N MET A 373 29.74 -14.63 30.64
CA MET A 373 28.59 -14.82 31.52
C MET A 373 27.85 -16.07 31.03
N ARG A 374 28.31 -17.23 31.51
CA ARG A 374 27.56 -18.50 31.44
C ARG A 374 26.72 -18.64 32.69
#